data_AF-A0AA91TL53-F1
#
_entry.id   AF-A0AA91TL53-F1
#
_cell.length_a   1.000
_cell.length_b   1.000
_cell.length_c   1.000
_cell.angle_alpha   90.00
_cell.angle_beta   90.00
_cell.angle_gamma   90.00
#
_symmetry.space_group_name_H-M   'P 1'
#
loop_
_entity.id
_entity.type
_entity.pdbx_description
1 polymer ?
#
loop_
_entity_poly.entity_id
_entity_poly.type
_entity_poly.pdbx_seq_one_letter_code
_entity_poly.pdbx_strand_id
1 'polypeptide(L)'
;MPSCGNVAGLGIFQWVKNAESCLGRGIAQMYKYALTKGNKYRQAALSTLDYFFGRNATDYCYLTGFGTQRVMNIHHRISAADNVKEPVPGLVAGGANKGQEDAEFVPAYASNIPDESYQDNVGSYASNEIAINRNAYLVSLLGWIN
;
A
#
# COMPACT_ATOMS: atom_id res chain seq x y z
N MET A 1 13.19 -11.15 8.12
CA MET A 1 12.07 -11.13 7.14
C MET A 1 12.38 -10.01 6.16
N PRO A 2 12.29 -10.25 4.86
CA PRO A 2 12.57 -9.23 3.86
C PRO A 2 11.48 -8.14 3.87
N SER A 3 11.88 -6.92 3.46
CA SER A 3 11.02 -5.74 3.26
C SER A 3 10.20 -5.88 1.98
N CYS A 4 9.09 -5.15 1.84
CA CYS A 4 8.18 -5.30 0.70
C CYS A 4 8.76 -4.94 -0.67
N GLY A 5 9.83 -4.14 -0.73
CA GLY A 5 10.55 -3.86 -1.98
C GLY A 5 11.49 -4.96 -2.48
N ASN A 6 11.73 -6.03 -1.71
CA ASN A 6 12.73 -7.07 -2.02
C ASN A 6 12.13 -8.46 -2.27
N VAL A 7 10.87 -8.53 -2.72
CA VAL A 7 10.07 -9.77 -2.65
C VAL A 7 9.25 -10.03 -3.90
N ALA A 8 9.91 -9.96 -5.06
CA ALA A 8 9.47 -10.74 -6.21
C ALA A 8 9.59 -12.24 -5.86
N GLY A 9 8.48 -12.90 -5.50
CA GLY A 9 8.42 -14.37 -5.31
C GLY A 9 7.81 -14.90 -4.01
N LEU A 10 7.46 -14.07 -3.02
CA LEU A 10 6.89 -14.53 -1.73
C LEU A 10 5.35 -14.52 -1.63
N GLY A 11 4.63 -14.34 -2.75
CA GLY A 11 3.16 -14.32 -2.75
C GLY A 11 2.51 -13.11 -2.06
N ILE A 12 3.26 -12.02 -1.85
CA ILE A 12 2.76 -10.79 -1.21
C ILE A 12 1.85 -9.93 -2.11
N PHE A 13 1.95 -10.04 -3.44
CA PHE A 13 1.15 -9.30 -4.41
C PHE A 13 -0.13 -10.05 -4.80
N GLN A 14 -0.99 -10.33 -3.81
CA GLN A 14 -2.32 -10.94 -4.00
C GLN A 14 -3.42 -9.95 -3.57
N TRP A 15 -4.67 -10.17 -4.03
CA TRP A 15 -5.86 -9.37 -3.71
C TRP A 15 -5.92 -8.94 -2.24
N VAL A 16 -6.01 -7.63 -1.98
CA VAL A 16 -6.08 -6.99 -0.63
C VAL A 16 -4.88 -7.27 0.29
N LYS A 17 -4.08 -8.28 0.00
CA LYS A 17 -3.00 -8.77 0.84
C LYS A 17 -1.73 -7.97 0.69
N ASN A 18 -1.50 -7.19 -0.36
CA ASN A 18 -0.25 -6.44 -0.48
C ASN A 18 -0.11 -5.47 0.68
N ALA A 19 -1.01 -4.49 0.78
CA ALA A 19 -0.89 -3.51 1.84
C ALA A 19 -1.03 -4.12 3.25
N GLU A 20 -1.96 -5.07 3.44
CA GLU A 20 -2.15 -5.76 4.71
C GLU A 20 -0.90 -6.57 5.12
N SER A 21 -0.33 -7.37 4.22
CA SER A 21 0.86 -8.16 4.48
C SER A 21 2.08 -7.29 4.70
N CYS A 22 2.24 -6.22 3.92
CA CYS A 22 3.38 -5.31 4.02
C CYS A 22 3.39 -4.52 5.33
N LEU A 23 2.27 -3.89 5.67
CA LEU A 23 2.15 -3.13 6.91
C LEU A 23 2.18 -4.05 8.13
N GLY A 24 1.51 -5.21 8.07
CA GLY A 24 1.57 -6.22 9.13
C GLY A 24 3.00 -6.73 9.37
N ARG A 25 3.79 -6.96 8.30
CA ARG A 25 5.23 -7.27 8.42
C ARG A 25 6.00 -6.11 9.02
N GLY A 26 5.71 -4.88 8.63
CA GLY A 26 6.31 -3.68 9.24
C GLY A 26 6.09 -3.67 10.75
N ILE A 27 4.86 -3.88 11.21
CA ILE A 27 4.52 -3.94 12.64
C ILE A 27 5.28 -5.06 13.35
N ALA A 28 5.35 -6.25 12.75
CA ALA A 28 6.14 -7.35 13.32
C ALA A 28 7.63 -6.98 13.47
N GLN A 29 8.18 -6.22 12.54
CA GLN A 29 9.57 -5.75 12.57
C GLN A 29 9.79 -4.65 13.62
N MET A 30 8.82 -3.74 13.77
CA MET A 30 8.77 -2.79 14.88
C MET A 30 8.85 -3.51 16.24
N TYR A 31 8.02 -4.53 16.47
CA TYR A 31 8.06 -5.29 17.73
C TYR A 31 9.38 -6.07 17.90
N LYS A 32 9.92 -6.66 16.83
CA LYS A 32 11.24 -7.31 16.88
C LYS A 32 12.34 -6.32 17.26
N TYR A 33 12.32 -5.10 16.74
CA TYR A 33 13.25 -4.06 17.17
C TYR A 33 13.04 -3.72 18.64
N ALA A 34 11.80 -3.55 19.10
CA ALA A 34 11.50 -3.22 20.49
C ALA A 34 12.10 -4.26 21.46
N LEU A 35 11.97 -5.55 21.12
CA LEU A 35 12.44 -6.68 21.93
C LEU A 35 13.94 -6.94 21.86
N THR A 36 14.57 -6.74 20.70
CA THR A 36 15.97 -7.16 20.46
C THR A 36 16.95 -6.01 20.31
N LYS A 37 16.46 -4.79 20.06
CA LYS A 37 17.24 -3.61 19.66
C LYS A 37 18.10 -3.82 18.40
N GLY A 38 17.82 -4.85 17.60
CA GLY A 38 18.55 -5.12 16.36
C GLY A 38 18.19 -4.12 15.25
N ASN A 39 19.14 -3.28 14.82
CA ASN A 39 18.92 -2.23 13.81
C ASN A 39 18.34 -2.73 12.48
N LYS A 40 18.64 -3.97 12.08
CA LYS A 40 18.05 -4.60 10.89
C LYS A 40 16.51 -4.64 10.91
N TYR A 41 15.91 -4.77 12.09
CA TYR A 41 14.45 -4.78 12.24
C TYR A 41 13.87 -3.38 12.13
N ARG A 42 14.56 -2.37 12.69
CA ARG A 42 14.19 -0.96 12.50
C ARG A 42 14.25 -0.55 11.03
N GLN A 43 15.33 -0.90 10.34
CA GLN A 43 15.48 -0.63 8.91
C GLN A 43 14.39 -1.33 8.08
N ALA A 44 14.05 -2.58 8.42
CA ALA A 44 12.96 -3.29 7.74
C ALA A 44 11.60 -2.58 7.95
N ALA A 45 11.29 -2.13 9.16
CA ALA A 45 10.05 -1.39 9.44
C ALA A 45 10.02 -0.03 8.69
N LEU A 46 11.13 0.72 8.67
CA LEU A 46 11.24 1.96 7.91
C LEU A 46 11.09 1.74 6.40
N SER A 47 11.71 0.69 5.85
CA SER A 47 11.56 0.37 4.43
C SER A 47 10.14 -0.03 4.03
N THR A 48 9.31 -0.51 4.97
CA THR A 48 7.88 -0.67 4.74
C THR A 48 7.22 0.70 4.54
N LEU A 49 7.57 1.72 5.35
CA LEU A 49 7.04 3.07 5.15
C LEU A 49 7.51 3.66 3.81
N ASP A 50 8.81 3.54 3.49
CA ASP A 50 9.35 4.00 2.21
C ASP A 50 8.54 3.45 1.02
N TYR A 51 8.20 2.15 1.05
CA TYR A 51 7.40 1.50 0.02
C TYR A 51 6.03 2.15 -0.16
N PHE A 52 5.32 2.44 0.93
CA PHE A 52 4.00 3.08 0.84
C PHE A 52 4.04 4.55 0.42
N PHE A 53 5.17 5.22 0.65
CA PHE A 53 5.37 6.62 0.30
C PHE A 53 6.06 6.83 -1.07
N GLY A 54 6.07 5.79 -1.92
CA GLY A 54 6.47 5.90 -3.32
C GLY A 54 7.78 5.21 -3.70
N ARG A 55 8.50 4.58 -2.75
CA ARG A 55 9.67 3.74 -3.08
C ARG A 55 9.22 2.32 -3.47
N ASN A 56 8.44 2.24 -4.54
CA ASN A 56 7.88 1.01 -5.08
C ASN A 56 7.90 1.06 -6.63
N ALA A 57 7.65 -0.07 -7.30
CA ALA A 57 7.76 -0.16 -8.77
C ALA A 57 6.64 0.57 -9.53
N THR A 58 5.62 1.09 -8.84
CA THR A 58 4.52 1.86 -9.45
C THR A 58 4.71 3.37 -9.28
N ASP A 59 5.71 3.80 -8.52
CA ASP A 59 5.98 5.18 -8.08
C ASP A 59 4.87 5.87 -7.26
N TYR A 60 3.69 5.26 -7.10
CA TYR A 60 2.59 5.83 -6.33
C TYR A 60 2.90 5.89 -4.84
N CYS A 61 2.61 7.04 -4.22
CA CYS A 61 2.36 7.12 -2.79
C CYS A 61 0.95 6.61 -2.52
N TYR A 62 0.83 5.43 -1.90
CA TYR A 62 -0.44 4.76 -1.64
C TYR A 62 -1.27 5.39 -0.52
N LEU A 63 -0.85 6.53 0.05
CA LEU A 63 -1.63 7.32 1.00
C LEU A 63 -2.25 8.52 0.27
N THR A 64 -3.58 8.59 0.21
CA THR A 64 -4.28 9.69 -0.48
C THR A 64 -3.91 11.05 0.11
N GLY A 65 -3.73 12.06 -0.75
CA GLY A 65 -3.34 13.42 -0.35
C GLY A 65 -1.84 13.64 -0.11
N PHE A 66 -1.00 12.62 -0.26
CA PHE A 66 0.45 12.70 -0.04
C PHE A 66 1.26 12.18 -1.24
N GLY A 67 2.52 12.63 -1.34
CA GLY A 67 3.46 12.21 -2.39
C GLY A 67 3.38 13.06 -3.66
N THR A 68 4.30 12.80 -4.59
CA THR A 68 4.36 13.47 -5.90
C THR A 68 3.47 12.75 -6.92
N GLN A 69 3.56 11.42 -6.99
CA GLN A 69 2.61 10.55 -7.70
C GLN A 69 1.52 10.11 -6.72
N ARG A 70 0.37 10.79 -6.78
CA ARG A 70 -0.71 10.66 -5.81
C ARG A 70 -1.80 9.69 -6.30
N VAL A 71 -2.42 8.97 -5.38
CA VAL A 71 -3.67 8.24 -5.64
C VAL A 71 -4.81 9.24 -5.73
N MET A 72 -5.44 9.36 -6.90
CA MET A 72 -6.50 10.32 -7.18
C MET A 72 -7.87 9.66 -7.30
N ASN A 73 -7.92 8.40 -7.70
CA ASN A 73 -9.15 7.68 -8.04
C ASN A 73 -9.32 6.45 -7.13
N ILE A 74 -9.19 6.65 -5.82
CA ILE A 74 -9.30 5.59 -4.81
C ILE A 74 -10.68 4.89 -4.86
N HIS A 75 -10.73 3.56 -4.72
CA HIS A 75 -11.99 2.83 -4.58
C HIS A 75 -12.57 3.07 -3.17
N HIS A 76 -13.22 4.22 -2.99
CA HIS A 76 -13.87 4.67 -1.77
C HIS A 76 -15.14 5.45 -2.10
N ARG A 77 -16.30 4.91 -1.70
CA ARG A 77 -17.61 5.45 -2.10
C ARG A 77 -17.81 6.92 -1.74
N ILE A 78 -17.33 7.37 -0.58
CA ILE A 78 -17.48 8.76 -0.16
C ILE A 78 -16.66 9.67 -1.08
N SER A 79 -15.37 9.35 -1.29
CA SER A 79 -14.50 10.12 -2.20
C SER A 79 -15.02 10.14 -3.65
N ALA A 80 -15.73 9.09 -4.08
CA ALA A 80 -16.28 9.03 -5.43
C ALA A 80 -17.60 9.82 -5.60
N ALA A 81 -18.30 10.13 -4.50
CA ALA A 81 -19.65 10.69 -4.52
C ALA A 81 -19.74 12.14 -4.01
N ASP A 82 -18.69 12.67 -3.39
CA ASP A 82 -18.71 13.97 -2.71
C ASP A 82 -18.53 15.19 -3.64
N ASN A 83 -18.34 14.96 -4.95
CA ASN A 83 -18.01 15.98 -5.96
C ASN A 83 -16.72 16.77 -5.68
N VAL A 84 -15.84 16.26 -4.81
CA VAL A 84 -14.52 16.83 -4.56
C VAL A 84 -13.52 16.17 -5.50
N LYS A 85 -12.69 16.98 -6.15
CA LYS A 85 -11.68 16.48 -7.12
C LYS A 85 -10.65 15.57 -6.46
N GLU A 86 -10.19 15.94 -5.27
CA GLU A 86 -9.20 15.19 -4.51
C GLU A 86 -9.92 14.20 -3.59
N PRO A 87 -9.45 12.95 -3.46
CA PRO A 87 -10.05 12.00 -2.55
C PRO A 87 -9.84 12.46 -1.09
N VAL A 88 -10.70 11.96 -0.19
CA VAL A 88 -10.48 12.11 1.26
C VAL A 88 -9.02 11.73 1.60
N PRO A 89 -8.25 12.64 2.23
CA PRO A 89 -6.83 12.40 2.48
C PRO A 89 -6.62 11.40 3.61
N GLY A 90 -5.46 10.74 3.61
CA GLY A 90 -5.06 9.80 4.66
C GLY A 90 -5.63 8.39 4.53
N LEU A 91 -6.19 8.02 3.38
CA LEU A 91 -6.68 6.67 3.08
C LEU A 91 -5.57 5.82 2.45
N VAL A 92 -5.39 4.60 2.94
CA VAL A 92 -4.35 3.68 2.44
C VAL A 92 -4.94 2.76 1.37
N ALA A 93 -4.44 2.89 0.14
CA ALA A 93 -4.77 2.01 -0.97
C ALA A 93 -4.26 0.57 -0.73
N GLY A 94 -4.87 -0.40 -1.44
CA GLY A 94 -4.45 -1.80 -1.39
C GLY A 94 -3.03 -2.04 -1.92
N GLY A 95 -2.61 -1.25 -2.90
CA GLY A 95 -1.32 -1.34 -3.58
C GLY A 95 -1.30 -2.38 -4.70
N ALA A 96 -0.13 -2.62 -5.29
CA ALA A 96 0.02 -3.56 -6.40
C ALA A 96 -0.56 -4.96 -6.11
N ASN A 97 -1.32 -5.51 -7.04
CA ASN A 97 -1.97 -6.81 -6.96
C ASN A 97 -1.83 -7.55 -8.30
N LYS A 98 -1.07 -8.66 -8.30
CA LYS A 98 -0.85 -9.50 -9.48
C LYS A 98 -2.15 -10.09 -10.04
N GLY A 99 -3.14 -10.33 -9.18
CA GLY A 99 -4.36 -11.02 -9.56
C GLY A 99 -5.25 -10.20 -10.50
N GLN A 100 -5.18 -8.87 -10.43
CA GLN A 100 -5.95 -7.94 -11.27
C GLN A 100 -7.43 -8.35 -11.44
N GLU A 101 -8.07 -8.83 -10.37
CA GLU A 101 -9.34 -9.54 -10.49
C GLU A 101 -10.54 -8.61 -10.75
N ASP A 102 -10.26 -7.32 -10.94
CA ASP A 102 -11.18 -6.27 -11.39
C ASP A 102 -10.92 -5.82 -12.84
N ALA A 103 -9.95 -6.43 -13.56
CA ALA A 103 -9.46 -5.99 -14.87
C ALA A 103 -10.55 -5.88 -15.94
N GLU A 104 -11.64 -6.65 -15.83
CA GLU A 104 -12.77 -6.59 -16.75
C GLU A 104 -13.60 -5.29 -16.61
N PHE A 105 -13.47 -4.58 -15.49
CA PHE A 105 -14.29 -3.42 -15.14
C PHE A 105 -13.50 -2.10 -15.09
N VAL A 106 -12.20 -2.14 -15.36
CA VAL A 106 -11.29 -0.98 -15.28
C VAL A 106 -10.47 -0.84 -16.56
N PRO A 107 -9.84 0.33 -16.79
CA PRO A 107 -8.80 0.44 -17.81
C PRO A 107 -7.71 -0.61 -17.61
N ALA A 108 -7.06 -1.03 -18.70
CA ALA A 108 -5.99 -2.01 -18.64
C ALA A 108 -4.88 -1.56 -17.67
N TYR A 109 -4.46 -2.48 -16.80
CA TYR A 109 -3.30 -2.29 -15.94
C TYR A 109 -2.06 -2.01 -16.79
N ALA A 110 -1.21 -1.10 -16.31
CA ALA A 110 0.02 -0.73 -17.01
C ALA A 110 1.02 -1.88 -17.16
N SER A 111 0.98 -2.87 -16.26
CA SER A 111 1.88 -4.02 -16.24
C SER A 111 1.19 -5.23 -15.60
N ASN A 112 1.63 -6.43 -15.98
CA ASN A 112 1.26 -7.70 -15.34
C ASN A 112 2.37 -8.25 -14.43
N ILE A 113 3.45 -7.49 -14.24
CA ILE A 113 4.52 -7.81 -13.30
C ILE A 113 3.97 -7.57 -11.88
N PRO A 114 4.18 -8.51 -10.91
CA PRO A 114 3.44 -8.50 -9.64
C PRO A 114 3.53 -7.19 -8.83
N ASP A 115 4.70 -6.55 -8.80
CA ASP A 115 4.98 -5.32 -8.07
C ASP A 115 4.62 -4.05 -8.85
N GLU A 116 4.30 -4.17 -10.14
CA GLU A 116 3.88 -3.08 -11.02
C GLU A 116 2.36 -3.10 -11.30
N SER A 117 1.65 -4.15 -10.87
CA SER A 117 0.23 -4.38 -11.15
C SER A 117 -0.68 -3.51 -10.29
N TYR A 118 -0.75 -2.21 -10.56
CA TYR A 118 -1.60 -1.25 -9.84
C TYR A 118 -2.40 -0.36 -10.80
N GLN A 119 -3.64 -0.05 -10.43
CA GLN A 119 -4.53 0.77 -11.25
C GLN A 119 -5.20 1.85 -10.39
N ASP A 120 -4.84 3.12 -10.62
CA ASP A 120 -5.52 4.26 -9.99
C ASP A 120 -6.84 4.56 -10.71
N ASN A 121 -7.86 3.76 -10.40
CA ASN A 121 -9.21 3.91 -10.93
C ASN A 121 -10.24 3.58 -9.85
N VAL A 122 -11.35 4.31 -9.80
CA VAL A 122 -12.42 4.09 -8.81
C VAL A 122 -13.03 2.70 -8.94
N GLY A 123 -13.05 2.11 -10.14
CA GLY A 123 -13.49 0.74 -10.36
C GLY A 123 -12.49 -0.32 -9.87
N SER A 124 -11.24 0.05 -9.54
CA SER A 124 -10.21 -0.92 -9.17
C SER A 124 -10.27 -1.31 -7.69
N TYR A 125 -11.21 -2.19 -7.34
CA TYR A 125 -11.31 -2.73 -5.98
C TYR A 125 -10.14 -3.68 -5.63
N ALA A 126 -9.44 -4.26 -6.63
CA ALA A 126 -8.35 -5.22 -6.45
C ALA A 126 -7.05 -4.61 -5.95
N SER A 127 -6.74 -3.42 -6.46
CA SER A 127 -5.47 -2.74 -6.19
C SER A 127 -5.68 -1.42 -5.42
N ASN A 128 -6.87 -0.81 -5.50
CA ASN A 128 -7.09 0.56 -5.06
C ASN A 128 -8.19 0.75 -4.01
N GLU A 129 -8.71 -0.32 -3.42
CA GLU A 129 -9.68 -0.25 -2.31
C GLU A 129 -9.02 0.12 -0.98
N ILE A 130 -9.78 0.75 -0.09
CA ILE A 130 -9.39 1.14 1.27
C ILE A 130 -9.96 0.17 2.30
N ALA A 131 -9.29 0.06 3.45
CA ALA A 131 -9.82 -0.69 4.58
C ALA A 131 -9.23 -0.20 5.90
N ILE A 132 -10.04 -0.29 6.95
CA ILE A 132 -9.70 0.19 8.29
C ILE A 132 -8.45 -0.49 8.87
N ASN A 133 -8.21 -1.77 8.58
CA ASN A 133 -7.04 -2.51 9.07
C ASN A 133 -5.72 -1.98 8.48
N ARG A 134 -5.72 -1.59 7.19
CA ARG A 134 -4.54 -1.00 6.52
C ARG A 134 -4.18 0.35 7.15
N ASN A 135 -5.18 1.21 7.33
CA ASN A 135 -5.01 2.48 8.01
C ASN A 135 -4.51 2.31 9.45
N ALA A 136 -5.10 1.39 10.22
CA ALA A 136 -4.68 1.11 11.58
C ALA A 136 -3.21 0.68 11.65
N TYR A 137 -2.75 -0.14 10.69
CA TYR A 137 -1.36 -0.56 10.68
C TYR A 137 -0.39 0.55 10.31
N LEU A 138 -0.72 1.36 9.29
CA LEU A 138 0.12 2.50 8.92
C LEU A 138 0.24 3.52 10.05
N VAL A 139 -0.87 3.85 10.73
CA VAL A 139 -0.88 4.75 11.89
C VAL A 139 0.02 4.19 13.01
N SER A 140 -0.03 2.89 13.27
CA SER A 140 0.82 2.25 14.29
C SER A 140 2.31 2.40 13.98
N LEU A 141 2.70 2.23 12.72
CA LEU A 141 4.09 2.40 12.29
C LEU A 141 4.54 3.85 12.33
N LEU A 142 3.71 4.77 11.84
CA LEU A 142 3.99 6.21 11.87
C LEU A 142 4.12 6.74 13.30
N GLY A 143 3.25 6.28 14.22
CA GLY A 143 3.33 6.63 15.62
C GLY A 143 4.58 6.09 16.34
N TRP A 144 5.14 4.98 15.87
CA TRP A 144 6.35 4.39 16.44
C TRP A 144 7.66 5.06 15.97
N ILE A 145 7.69 5.63 14.76
CA ILE A 145 8.92 6.24 14.23
C ILE A 145 9.17 7.67 14.76
N ASN A 146 8.14 8.31 15.31
CA ASN A 146 8.22 9.62 15.97
C ASN A 146 8.84 9.51 17.37
#